data_AF-A0A382J6V0-F1
#
_entry.id   AF-A0A382J6V0-F1
#
_cell.length_a   1.000
_cell.length_b   1.000
_cell.length_c   1.000
_cell.angle_alpha   90.00
_cell.angle_beta   90.00
_cell.angle_gamma   90.00
#
_symmetry.space_group_name_H-M   'P 1'
#
loop_
_entity.id
_entity.type
_entity.pdbx_description
1 polymer ?
#
loop_
_entity_poly.entity_id
_entity_poly.type
_entity_poly.pdbx_seq_one_letter_code
_entity_poly.pdbx_strand_id
1 'polypeptide(L)' 'ESGNALVKMMVYFMGACAAGVVLGGKAPVVITSRSDEAEARLASIAASIVALG' A
#
# COMPACT_ATOMS: atom_id res chain seq x y z
N GLU A 1 3.11 6.44 -14.56
CA GLU A 1 4.09 5.32 -14.55
C GLU A 1 5.27 5.52 -13.60
N SER A 2 5.91 6.70 -13.55
CA SER A 2 7.12 6.94 -12.74
C SER A 2 6.97 6.57 -11.25
N GLY A 3 5.80 6.80 -10.65
CA GLY A 3 5.52 6.40 -9.26
C GLY A 3 5.48 4.87 -9.05
N ASN A 4 4.92 4.12 -10.02
CA ASN A 4 4.92 2.66 -9.96
C ASN A 4 6.34 2.10 -10.06
N ALA A 5 7.16 2.66 -10.95
CA ALA A 5 8.57 2.28 -11.07
C ALA A 5 9.34 2.57 -9.77
N LEU A 6 9.15 3.76 -9.16
CA LEU A 6 9.79 4.13 -7.89
C LEU A 6 9.43 3.16 -6.76
N VAL A 7 8.14 2.89 -6.55
CA VAL A 7 7.67 1.95 -5.52
C VAL A 7 8.26 0.57 -5.76
N LYS A 8 8.28 0.12 -7.02
CA LYS A 8 8.86 -1.18 -7.38
C LYS A 8 10.36 -1.24 -7.04
N MET A 9 11.11 -0.17 -7.30
CA MET A 9 12.53 -0.09 -6.91
C MET A 9 12.69 -0.15 -5.38
N MET A 10 11.86 0.56 -4.61
CA MET A 10 11.92 0.53 -3.14
C MET A 10 11.61 -0.86 -2.57
N VAL A 11 10.61 -1.54 -3.12
CA VAL A 11 10.22 -2.88 -2.66
C VAL A 11 11.30 -3.91 -3.02
N TYR A 12 11.79 -3.93 -4.25
CA TYR A 12 12.74 -4.96 -4.69
C TYR A 12 14.18 -4.70 -4.25
N PHE A 13 14.64 -3.45 -4.18
CA PHE A 13 16.04 -3.13 -3.87
C PHE A 13 16.26 -2.64 -2.43
N MET A 14 15.24 -2.11 -1.76
CA MET A 14 15.37 -1.58 -0.40
C MET A 14 14.60 -2.40 0.64
N GLY A 15 13.95 -3.49 0.22
CA GLY A 15 13.12 -4.34 1.11
C GLY A 15 11.94 -3.59 1.71
N ALA A 16 11.49 -2.50 1.06
CA ALA A 16 10.41 -1.68 1.59
C ALA A 16 9.08 -2.42 1.53
N CYS A 17 8.26 -2.24 2.56
CA CYS A 17 6.91 -2.77 2.62
C CYS A 17 5.96 -1.89 1.80
N ALA A 18 5.32 -2.47 0.78
CA ALA A 18 4.30 -1.75 0.00
C ALA A 18 2.96 -1.75 0.74
N ALA A 19 2.32 -0.58 0.82
CA ALA A 19 0.97 -0.42 1.32
C ALA A 19 0.10 0.32 0.31
N GLY A 20 -1.09 -0.20 0.02
CA GLY A 20 -1.98 0.32 -1.02
C GLY A 20 -3.37 0.66 -0.48
N VAL A 21 -3.75 1.95 -0.57
CA VAL A 21 -5.11 2.43 -0.29
C VAL A 21 -5.61 3.29 -1.45
N VAL A 22 -6.83 3.03 -1.89
CA VAL A 22 -7.55 3.88 -2.85
C VAL A 22 -8.36 4.91 -2.09
N LEU A 23 -8.12 6.18 -2.38
CA LEU A 23 -8.79 7.35 -1.79
C LEU A 23 -9.65 8.06 -2.83
N GLY A 24 -10.57 8.92 -2.38
CA GLY A 24 -11.46 9.72 -3.24
C GLY A 24 -12.91 9.24 -3.29
N GLY A 25 -13.22 8.08 -2.72
CA GLY A 25 -14.59 7.63 -2.45
C GLY A 25 -15.10 8.10 -1.08
N LYS A 26 -16.33 7.72 -0.72
CA LYS A 26 -16.91 7.98 0.63
C LYS A 26 -16.14 7.28 1.76
N ALA A 27 -15.37 6.24 1.45
CA ALA A 27 -14.52 5.51 2.36
C ALA A 27 -13.26 5.03 1.60
N PRO A 28 -12.12 4.85 2.28
CA PRO A 28 -10.93 4.26 1.68
C PRO A 28 -11.14 2.78 1.36
N VAL A 29 -10.48 2.31 0.30
CA VAL A 29 -10.51 0.90 -0.10
C VAL A 29 -9.10 0.33 -0.09
N VAL A 30 -8.87 -0.69 0.73
CA VAL A 30 -7.61 -1.44 0.78
C VAL A 30 -7.58 -2.42 -0.39
N ILE A 31 -6.51 -2.41 -1.18
CA ILE A 31 -6.26 -3.41 -2.24
C ILE A 31 -5.01 -4.18 -1.85
N THR A 32 -5.17 -5.47 -1.49
CA THR A 32 -4.05 -6.37 -1.19
C THR A 32 -3.84 -7.37 -2.32
N SER A 33 -2.59 -7.65 -2.65
CA SER A 33 -2.19 -8.78 -3.50
C SER A 33 -2.11 -10.07 -2.68
N ARG A 34 -2.31 -11.20 -3.35
CA ARG A 34 -2.07 -12.53 -2.74
C ARG A 34 -0.61 -12.70 -2.32
N SER A 35 0.30 -12.11 -3.08
CA SER A 35 1.75 -12.17 -2.83
C SER A 35 2.21 -11.20 -1.75
N ASP A 36 1.32 -10.37 -1.19
CA ASP A 36 1.68 -9.49 -0.09
C ASP A 36 1.81 -10.29 1.20
N GLU A 37 2.94 -10.07 1.88
CA GLU A 37 3.23 -10.55 3.23
C GLU A 37 2.26 -9.96 4.25
N ALA A 38 2.14 -10.59 5.42
CA ALA A 38 1.23 -10.15 6.48
C ALA A 38 1.46 -8.68 6.90
N GLU A 39 2.72 -8.23 6.93
CA GLU A 39 3.07 -6.84 7.23
C GLU A 39 2.54 -5.85 6.18
N ALA A 40 2.60 -6.18 4.89
CA ALA A 40 2.09 -5.33 3.82
C ALA A 40 0.57 -5.16 3.87
N ARG A 41 -0.15 -6.22 4.27
CA ARG A 41 -1.60 -6.15 4.50
C ARG A 41 -1.93 -5.28 5.71
N LEU A 42 -1.21 -5.47 6.82
CA LEU A 42 -1.41 -4.66 8.03
C LEU A 42 -1.09 -3.18 7.79
N ALA A 43 0.02 -2.90 7.10
CA ALA A 43 0.40 -1.55 6.72
C ALA A 43 -0.66 -0.89 5.83
N SER A 44 -1.27 -1.63 4.89
CA SER A 44 -2.35 -1.10 4.05
C SER A 44 -3.63 -0.79 4.84
N ILE A 45 -3.97 -1.62 5.83
CA ILE A 45 -5.11 -1.38 6.73
C ILE A 45 -4.84 -0.15 7.60
N ALA A 46 -3.67 -0.07 8.23
CA ALA A 46 -3.26 1.07 9.04
C ALA A 46 -3.27 2.36 8.22
N ALA A 47 -2.71 2.34 7.01
CA ALA A 47 -2.74 3.47 6.09
C ALA A 47 -4.17 3.93 5.75
N SER A 48 -5.10 2.98 5.62
CA SER A 48 -6.51 3.31 5.35
C SER A 48 -7.21 3.94 6.53
N ILE A 49 -6.89 3.53 7.76
CA ILE A 49 -7.40 4.16 8.99
C ILE A 49 -6.82 5.57 9.12
N VAL A 50 -5.52 5.73 8.91
CA VAL A 50 -4.86 7.06 8.96
C VAL A 50 -5.45 8.00 7.91
N ALA A 51 -5.78 7.50 6.73
CA ALA A 51 -6.35 8.33 5.66
C ALA A 51 -7.83 8.70 5.85
N LEU A 52 -8.52 8.08 6.82
CA LEU A 52 -9.87 8.47 7.26
C LEU A 52 -9.86 9.52 8.37
N GLY A 53 -8.72 9.70 9.04
CA GLY A 53 -8.52 10.61 10.16
C GLY A 53 -8.33 12.07 9.75
#